data_AF-A0A016V6T0-F1
#
_entry.id   AF-A0A016V6T0-F1
#
_cell.length_a   1.000
_cell.length_b   1.000
_cell.length_c   1.000
_cell.angle_alpha   90.00
_cell.angle_beta   90.00
_cell.angle_gamma   90.00
#
_symmetry.space_group_name_H-M   'P 1'
#
loop_
_entity.id
_entity.type
_entity.pdbx_description
1 polymer ?
#
loop_
_entity_poly.entity_id
_entity_poly.type
_entity_poly.pdbx_seq_one_letter_code
_entity_poly.pdbx_strand_id
1 'polypeptide(L)'
;MFLRGIVGIGEASYSTVAPTIIGDMFYGPMRSIALMVFYFAIPVGSGLGFIGGSTIALWTGSWQWGVRFTPFIGAIFFLLIIFGLEEPKRGQVEHAEIEPSTMLEDLKYFLTVRTYLLTTLGFTFVVFCTGSASWWTPLMMTYAYGIQHDIDVVPRDEVAHISVVFGVITCCAGIVGIIAGSTIAQAWREGNWCFRPSHRADPFVCATGSLFAAPFFFTALVVASHSLNVAWIFMFLAVTSMCFNWAINMDILMVMKGRNFCSQ
;
A
#
# COMPACT_ATOMS: atom_id res chain seq x y z
N MET A 1 -22.23 5.98 -10.39
CA MET A 1 -20.98 6.76 -10.47
C MET A 1 -20.86 7.80 -9.34
N PHE A 2 -21.86 8.64 -9.10
CA PHE A 2 -21.83 9.67 -8.05
C PHE A 2 -21.43 9.17 -6.64
N LEU A 3 -22.07 8.11 -6.13
CA LEU A 3 -21.74 7.52 -4.82
C LEU A 3 -20.30 7.01 -4.72
N ARG A 4 -19.73 6.48 -5.82
CA ARG A 4 -18.32 6.08 -5.87
C ARG A 4 -17.38 7.29 -5.82
N GLY A 5 -17.77 8.40 -6.44
CA GLY A 5 -17.02 9.66 -6.35
C GLY A 5 -16.95 10.19 -4.91
N ILE A 6 -18.06 10.13 -4.17
CA ILE A 6 -18.09 10.54 -2.76
C ILE A 6 -17.16 9.67 -1.90
N VAL A 7 -17.18 8.35 -2.09
CA VAL A 7 -16.26 7.44 -1.39
C VAL A 7 -14.81 7.77 -1.74
N GLY A 8 -14.49 8.00 -3.01
CA GLY A 8 -13.14 8.39 -3.44
C GLY A 8 -12.65 9.70 -2.82
N ILE A 9 -13.52 10.70 -2.65
CA ILE A 9 -13.18 11.95 -1.93
C ILE A 9 -12.84 11.66 -0.46
N GLY A 10 -13.60 10.78 0.19
CA GLY A 10 -13.32 10.33 1.56
C GLY A 10 -11.97 9.63 1.67
N GLU A 11 -11.68 8.71 0.74
CA GLU A 11 -10.43 7.96 0.70
C GLU A 11 -9.19 8.84 0.47
N ALA A 12 -9.30 9.82 -0.42
CA ALA A 12 -8.24 10.81 -0.65
C ALA A 12 -8.01 11.71 0.57
N SER A 13 -9.10 12.10 1.27
CA SER A 13 -9.01 12.98 2.43
C SER A 13 -8.27 12.31 3.60
N TYR A 14 -8.62 11.08 3.97
CA TYR A 14 -7.94 10.45 5.12
C TYR A 14 -6.50 10.07 4.81
N SER A 15 -6.18 9.65 3.58
CA SER A 15 -4.82 9.23 3.20
C SER A 15 -3.83 10.39 3.18
N THR A 16 -4.31 11.63 3.02
CA THR A 16 -3.51 12.85 3.10
C THR A 16 -3.41 13.42 4.51
N VAL A 17 -4.50 13.38 5.29
CA VAL A 17 -4.53 13.96 6.64
C VAL A 17 -3.87 13.06 7.69
N ALA A 18 -4.10 11.73 7.65
CA ALA A 18 -3.64 10.83 8.72
C ALA A 18 -2.11 10.83 8.92
N PRO A 19 -1.25 10.75 7.89
CA PRO A 19 0.20 10.82 8.07
C PRO A 19 0.69 12.13 8.68
N THR A 20 0.00 13.25 8.39
CA THR A 20 0.36 14.56 8.98
C THR A 20 0.05 14.61 10.47
N ILE A 21 -1.11 14.11 10.91
CA ILE A 21 -1.47 14.02 12.32
C ILE A 21 -0.48 13.10 13.06
N ILE A 22 -0.19 11.92 12.52
CA ILE A 22 0.79 10.99 13.11
C ILE A 22 2.17 11.66 13.22
N GLY A 23 2.56 12.41 12.19
CA GLY A 23 3.83 13.15 12.18
C GLY A 23 3.92 14.24 13.25
N ASP A 24 2.78 14.82 13.63
CA ASP A 24 2.68 15.83 14.68
C ASP A 24 2.58 15.22 16.10
N MET A 25 2.20 13.95 16.24
CA MET A 25 2.09 13.26 17.54
C MET A 25 3.40 12.63 18.02
N PHE A 26 4.28 12.21 17.11
CA PHE A 26 5.48 11.43 17.43
C PHE A 26 6.77 12.13 16.98
N TYR A 27 7.85 12.00 17.77
CA TYR A 27 9.18 12.54 17.45
C TYR A 27 10.20 11.46 17.10
N GLY A 28 11.19 11.85 16.30
CA GLY A 28 12.37 11.04 15.99
C GLY A 28 12.02 9.65 15.43
N PRO A 29 12.66 8.56 15.90
CA PRO A 29 12.45 7.23 15.37
C PRO A 29 11.04 6.67 15.62
N MET A 30 10.33 7.14 16.65
CA MET A 30 8.95 6.72 16.91
C MET A 30 7.98 7.18 15.82
N ARG A 31 8.26 8.32 15.17
CA ARG A 31 7.48 8.82 14.04
C ARG A 31 7.53 7.88 12.84
N SER A 32 8.73 7.41 12.49
CA SER A 32 8.91 6.46 11.39
C SER A 32 8.21 5.12 11.67
N ILE A 33 8.26 4.63 12.92
CA ILE A 33 7.56 3.40 13.32
C ILE A 33 6.04 3.58 13.23
N ALA A 34 5.50 4.69 13.74
CA ALA A 34 4.05 4.95 13.68
C ALA A 34 3.54 5.06 12.24
N LEU A 35 4.30 5.70 11.35
CA LEU A 35 3.97 5.78 9.93
C LEU A 35 4.10 4.41 9.24
N MET A 36 5.10 3.60 9.59
CA MET A 36 5.21 2.22 9.10
C MET A 36 3.97 1.39 9.48
N VAL A 37 3.49 1.49 10.72
CA VAL A 37 2.26 0.83 11.18
C VAL A 37 1.02 1.33 10.40
N PHE A 38 0.95 2.62 10.09
CA PHE A 38 -0.13 3.18 9.29
C PHE A 38 -0.15 2.61 7.86
N TYR A 39 0.99 2.61 7.16
CA TYR A 39 1.06 2.10 5.79
C TYR A 39 0.94 0.58 5.70
N PHE A 40 1.30 -0.13 6.78
CA PHE A 40 1.02 -1.56 6.94
C PHE A 40 -0.47 -1.90 6.91
N ALA A 41 -1.34 -0.98 7.35
CA ALA A 41 -2.78 -1.19 7.30
C ALA A 41 -3.32 -1.28 5.86
N ILE A 42 -2.61 -0.76 4.84
CA ILE A 42 -3.06 -0.77 3.45
C ILE A 42 -3.17 -2.20 2.90
N PRO A 43 -2.08 -2.99 2.80
CA PRO A 43 -2.18 -4.35 2.26
C PRO A 43 -3.02 -5.28 3.12
N VAL A 44 -2.98 -5.12 4.46
CA VAL A 44 -3.83 -5.91 5.38
C VAL A 44 -5.31 -5.57 5.18
N GLY A 45 -5.64 -4.29 5.08
CA GLY A 45 -7.01 -3.83 4.82
C GLY A 45 -7.52 -4.28 3.46
N SER A 46 -6.70 -4.20 2.41
CA SER A 46 -7.04 -4.70 1.08
C SER A 46 -7.32 -6.21 1.09
N GLY A 47 -6.46 -7.01 1.72
CA GLY A 47 -6.66 -8.46 1.81
C GLY A 47 -7.89 -8.84 2.64
N LEU A 48 -8.12 -8.18 3.78
CA LEU A 48 -9.36 -8.33 4.56
C LEU A 48 -10.61 -7.93 3.75
N GLY A 49 -10.50 -6.92 2.88
CA GLY A 49 -11.57 -6.52 1.96
C GLY A 49 -11.93 -7.63 0.97
N PHE A 50 -10.94 -8.31 0.39
CA PHE A 50 -11.19 -9.47 -0.48
C PHE A 50 -11.82 -10.64 0.29
N ILE A 51 -11.31 -10.96 1.48
CA ILE A 51 -11.81 -12.07 2.31
C ILE A 51 -13.24 -11.79 2.79
N GLY A 52 -13.46 -10.62 3.40
CA GLY A 52 -14.77 -10.22 3.92
C GLY A 52 -15.79 -10.00 2.82
N GLY A 53 -15.42 -9.33 1.74
CA GLY A 53 -16.32 -9.05 0.61
C GLY A 53 -16.81 -10.32 -0.08
N SER A 54 -15.90 -11.28 -0.34
CA SER A 54 -16.26 -12.56 -0.96
C SER A 54 -17.08 -13.46 -0.03
N THR A 55 -16.71 -13.55 1.25
CA THR A 55 -17.43 -14.36 2.25
C THR A 55 -18.85 -13.82 2.47
N ILE A 56 -19.01 -12.52 2.67
CA ILE A 56 -20.33 -11.91 2.86
C ILE A 56 -21.19 -12.12 1.61
N ALA A 57 -20.62 -11.92 0.41
CA ALA A 57 -21.35 -12.11 -0.84
C ALA A 57 -21.83 -13.56 -1.03
N LEU A 58 -21.03 -14.55 -0.61
CA LEU A 58 -21.37 -15.97 -0.66
C LEU A 58 -22.51 -16.31 0.32
N TRP A 59 -22.43 -15.82 1.56
CA TRP A 59 -23.43 -16.08 2.59
C TRP A 59 -24.79 -15.43 2.28
N THR A 60 -24.78 -14.20 1.77
CA THR A 60 -26.02 -13.45 1.49
C THR A 60 -26.52 -13.64 0.05
N GLY A 61 -25.79 -14.38 -0.78
CA GLY A 61 -26.09 -14.57 -2.21
C GLY A 61 -26.10 -13.28 -3.05
N SER A 62 -25.53 -12.19 -2.53
CA SER A 62 -25.67 -10.82 -3.04
C SER A 62 -24.46 -9.97 -2.67
N TRP A 63 -23.78 -9.38 -3.67
CA TRP A 63 -22.57 -8.59 -3.48
C TRP A 63 -22.80 -7.27 -2.72
N GLN A 64 -24.04 -6.75 -2.74
CA GLN A 64 -24.40 -5.48 -2.13
C GLN A 64 -24.21 -5.48 -0.61
N TRP A 65 -24.39 -6.64 0.04
CA TRP A 65 -24.22 -6.77 1.49
C TRP A 65 -22.77 -6.58 1.94
N GLY A 66 -21.80 -6.96 1.11
CA GLY A 66 -20.39 -6.66 1.37
C GLY A 66 -20.14 -5.15 1.46
N VAL A 67 -20.74 -4.37 0.54
CA VAL A 67 -20.62 -2.90 0.53
C VAL A 67 -21.43 -2.24 1.65
N ARG A 68 -22.57 -2.83 2.05
CA ARG A 68 -23.41 -2.31 3.14
C ARG A 68 -22.79 -2.51 4.52
N PHE A 69 -21.92 -3.50 4.69
CA PHE A 69 -21.27 -3.79 5.96
C PHE A 69 -20.16 -2.79 6.30
N THR A 70 -19.41 -2.34 5.28
CA THR A 70 -18.26 -1.43 5.46
C THR A 70 -18.60 -0.11 6.18
N PRO A 71 -19.71 0.58 5.90
CA PRO A 71 -20.11 1.79 6.63
C PRO A 71 -20.35 1.57 8.13
N PHE A 72 -20.82 0.39 8.55
CA PHE A 72 -21.02 0.11 9.97
C PHE A 72 -19.68 0.04 10.71
N ILE A 73 -18.69 -0.65 10.12
CA ILE A 73 -17.33 -0.67 10.65
C ILE A 73 -16.75 0.76 10.66
N GLY A 74 -16.93 1.50 9.56
CA GLY A 74 -16.47 2.89 9.45
C GLY A 74 -17.08 3.80 10.51
N ALA A 75 -18.36 3.65 10.83
CA ALA A 75 -19.04 4.42 11.88
C ALA A 75 -18.46 4.12 13.27
N ILE A 76 -18.12 2.87 13.55
CA ILE A 76 -17.45 2.50 14.82
C ILE A 76 -16.09 3.19 14.93
N PHE A 77 -15.26 3.12 13.88
CA PHE A 77 -13.96 3.81 13.88
C PHE A 77 -14.11 5.33 13.95
N PHE A 78 -15.12 5.90 13.30
CA PHE A 78 -15.40 7.33 13.38
C PHE A 78 -15.75 7.76 14.81
N LEU A 79 -16.58 6.98 15.51
CA LEU A 79 -16.87 7.23 16.93
C LEU A 79 -15.60 7.09 17.79
N LEU A 80 -14.76 6.08 17.53
CA LEU A 80 -13.50 5.92 18.24
C LEU A 80 -12.55 7.11 18.02
N ILE A 81 -12.51 7.69 16.83
CA ILE A 81 -11.72 8.89 16.55
C ILE A 81 -12.28 10.09 17.33
N ILE A 82 -13.60 10.31 17.31
CA ILE A 82 -14.23 11.43 18.04
C ILE A 82 -13.94 11.36 19.54
N PHE A 83 -14.03 10.18 20.15
CA PHE A 83 -13.87 10.02 21.60
C PHE A 83 -12.43 9.76 22.04
N GLY A 84 -11.58 9.23 21.15
CA GLY A 84 -10.25 8.75 21.49
C GLY A 84 -9.09 9.56 20.92
N LEU A 85 -9.30 10.36 19.87
CA LEU A 85 -8.24 11.17 19.28
C LEU A 85 -8.31 12.60 19.80
N GLU A 86 -7.38 12.94 20.69
CA GLU A 86 -7.14 14.32 21.09
C GLU A 86 -6.22 14.97 20.03
N GLU A 87 -6.70 16.04 19.40
CA GLU A 87 -6.01 16.68 18.27
C GLU A 87 -4.76 17.42 18.78
N PRO A 88 -3.53 16.99 18.43
CA PRO A 88 -2.32 17.68 18.84
C PRO A 88 -2.28 19.06 18.17
N LYS A 89 -1.74 20.08 18.84
CA LYS A 89 -1.55 21.37 18.15
C LYS A 89 -0.44 21.19 17.11
N ARG A 90 -0.72 21.50 15.84
CA ARG A 90 0.23 21.43 14.73
C ARG A 90 1.59 22.06 15.09
N GLY A 91 2.67 21.32 14.87
CA GLY A 91 4.03 21.79 15.13
C GLY A 91 4.47 21.78 16.61
N GLN A 92 3.66 21.28 17.55
CA GLN A 92 4.02 21.22 18.98
C GLN A 92 5.34 20.48 19.26
N VAL A 93 5.65 19.49 18.42
CA VAL A 93 6.77 18.57 18.65
C VAL A 93 8.07 19.03 17.98
N GLU A 94 8.01 19.84 16.92
CA GLU A 94 9.20 20.32 16.20
C GLU A 94 9.63 21.75 16.60
N HIS A 95 8.86 22.49 17.41
CA HIS A 95 9.12 23.89 17.77
C HIS A 95 9.48 24.78 16.55
N ALA A 96 8.99 24.41 15.36
CA ALA A 96 9.27 25.13 14.14
C ALA A 96 8.28 26.28 14.00
N GLU A 97 8.78 27.51 13.89
CA GLU A 97 7.97 28.62 13.42
C GLU A 97 7.50 28.29 12.01
N ILE A 98 6.20 27.98 11.89
CA ILE A 98 5.57 27.76 10.59
C ILE A 98 5.49 29.14 9.91
N GLU A 99 6.47 29.45 9.06
CA GLU A 99 6.38 30.62 8.20
C GLU A 99 5.15 30.47 7.30
N PRO A 100 4.26 31.48 7.23
CA PRO A 100 3.11 31.43 6.35
C PRO A 100 3.56 31.60 4.90
N SER A 101 3.79 30.49 4.20
CA SER A 101 4.02 30.47 2.76
C SER A 101 2.70 30.41 2.00
N THR A 102 2.68 30.94 0.78
CA THR A 102 1.51 30.82 -0.10
C THR A 102 1.51 29.43 -0.75
N MET A 103 0.35 28.77 -0.84
CA MET A 103 0.21 27.43 -1.47
C MET A 103 0.88 27.32 -2.86
N LEU A 104 0.87 28.41 -3.64
CA LEU A 104 1.52 28.48 -4.95
C LEU A 104 3.05 28.47 -4.88
N GLU A 105 3.63 29.08 -3.84
CA GLU A 105 5.08 29.11 -3.62
C GLU A 105 5.58 27.73 -3.22
N ASP A 106 4.88 27.04 -2.33
CA ASP A 106 5.17 25.67 -1.93
C ASP A 106 5.08 24.71 -3.13
N LEU A 107 4.03 24.85 -3.94
CA LEU A 107 3.88 24.02 -5.14
C LEU A 107 5.03 24.24 -6.12
N LYS A 108 5.41 25.50 -6.36
CA LYS A 108 6.54 25.84 -7.23
C LYS A 108 7.87 25.30 -6.67
N TYR A 109 8.03 25.34 -5.36
CA TYR A 109 9.19 24.77 -4.67
C TYR A 109 9.26 23.24 -4.87
N PHE A 110 8.17 22.52 -4.62
CA PHE A 110 8.12 21.06 -4.81
C PHE A 110 8.42 20.64 -6.25
N LEU A 111 7.94 21.40 -7.24
CA LEU A 111 8.25 21.16 -8.66
C LEU A 111 9.74 21.40 -9.00
N THR A 112 10.47 22.15 -8.17
CA THR A 112 11.91 22.38 -8.37
C THR A 112 12.75 21.22 -7.81
N VAL A 113 12.23 20.49 -6.82
CA VAL A 113 12.92 19.36 -6.18
C VAL A 113 12.79 18.10 -7.05
N ARG A 114 13.85 17.80 -7.81
CA ARG A 114 13.89 16.62 -8.71
C ARG A 114 13.64 15.30 -7.99
N THR A 115 14.13 15.13 -6.77
CA THR A 115 13.93 13.90 -5.97
C THR A 115 12.44 13.69 -5.71
N TYR A 116 11.72 14.73 -5.29
CA TYR A 116 10.28 14.68 -5.03
C TYR A 116 9.49 14.33 -6.30
N LEU A 117 9.82 14.94 -7.44
CA LEU A 117 9.18 14.63 -8.72
C LEU A 117 9.38 13.17 -9.13
N LEU A 118 10.63 12.69 -9.10
CA LEU A 118 10.96 11.34 -9.53
C LEU A 118 10.36 10.26 -8.62
N THR A 119 10.38 10.46 -7.30
CA THR A 119 9.77 9.51 -6.36
C THR A 119 8.25 9.48 -6.48
N THR A 120 7.62 10.64 -6.64
CA THR A 120 6.16 10.74 -6.81
C THR A 120 5.72 10.10 -8.11
N LEU A 121 6.41 10.37 -9.23
CA LEU A 121 6.12 9.73 -10.51
C LEU A 121 6.34 8.21 -10.43
N GLY A 122 7.47 7.77 -9.87
CA GLY A 122 7.76 6.35 -9.69
C GLY A 122 6.70 5.63 -8.86
N PHE A 123 6.32 6.20 -7.72
CA PHE A 123 5.28 5.64 -6.86
C PHE A 123 3.90 5.64 -7.54
N THR A 124 3.60 6.64 -8.37
CA THR A 124 2.35 6.68 -9.17
C THR A 124 2.28 5.47 -10.12
N PHE A 125 3.37 5.14 -10.82
CA PHE A 125 3.43 3.94 -11.67
C PHE A 125 3.28 2.65 -10.86
N VAL A 126 3.90 2.57 -9.67
CA VAL A 126 3.77 1.40 -8.79
C VAL A 126 2.32 1.22 -8.32
N VAL A 127 1.65 2.30 -7.87
CA VAL A 127 0.25 2.25 -7.44
C VAL A 127 -0.67 1.90 -8.62
N PHE A 128 -0.41 2.44 -9.81
CA PHE A 128 -1.15 2.08 -11.02
C PHE A 128 -1.06 0.57 -11.32
N CYS A 129 0.16 0.01 -11.32
CA CYS A 129 0.38 -1.42 -11.53
C CYS A 129 -0.29 -2.27 -10.44
N THR A 130 -0.14 -1.87 -9.18
CA THR A 130 -0.72 -2.59 -8.03
C THR A 130 -2.24 -2.56 -8.05
N GLY A 131 -2.85 -1.40 -8.35
CA GLY A 131 -4.30 -1.25 -8.47
C GLY A 131 -4.87 -2.05 -9.64
N SER A 132 -4.20 -2.03 -10.79
CA SER A 132 -4.54 -2.87 -11.94
C SER A 132 -4.46 -4.35 -11.58
N ALA A 133 -3.35 -4.81 -11.01
CA ALA A 133 -3.17 -6.19 -10.58
C ALA A 133 -4.25 -6.62 -9.57
N SER A 134 -4.61 -5.77 -8.62
CA SER A 134 -5.64 -6.07 -7.61
C SER A 134 -7.02 -6.33 -8.22
N TRP A 135 -7.36 -5.62 -9.31
CA TRP A 135 -8.63 -5.81 -9.99
C TRP A 135 -8.62 -7.05 -10.90
N TRP A 136 -7.55 -7.24 -11.67
CA TRP A 136 -7.48 -8.24 -12.72
C TRP A 136 -7.01 -9.62 -12.26
N THR A 137 -6.22 -9.73 -11.19
CA THR A 137 -5.65 -11.01 -10.73
C THR A 137 -6.71 -12.03 -10.29
N PRO A 138 -7.69 -11.68 -9.44
CA PRO A 138 -8.73 -12.65 -9.06
C PRO A 138 -9.51 -13.15 -10.28
N LEU A 139 -9.85 -12.24 -11.20
CA LEU A 139 -10.55 -12.57 -12.43
C LEU A 139 -9.71 -13.49 -13.33
N MET A 140 -8.42 -13.19 -13.50
CA MET A 140 -7.50 -14.04 -14.23
C MET A 140 -7.44 -15.44 -13.62
N MET A 141 -7.35 -15.57 -12.29
CA MET A 141 -7.31 -16.88 -11.63
C MET A 141 -8.63 -17.65 -11.80
N THR A 142 -9.77 -16.96 -11.83
CA THR A 142 -11.04 -17.62 -12.16
C THR A 142 -11.05 -18.17 -13.59
N TYR A 143 -10.55 -17.42 -14.57
CA TYR A 143 -10.46 -17.92 -15.95
C TYR A 143 -9.45 -19.05 -16.09
N ALA A 144 -8.31 -18.95 -15.42
CA ALA A 144 -7.29 -20.00 -15.40
C ALA A 144 -7.84 -21.32 -14.81
N TYR A 145 -8.65 -21.23 -13.74
CA TYR A 145 -9.34 -22.37 -13.17
C TYR A 145 -10.34 -22.99 -14.16
N GLY A 146 -11.10 -22.16 -14.88
CA GLY A 146 -12.05 -22.61 -15.89
C GLY A 146 -11.39 -23.38 -17.03
N ILE A 147 -10.24 -22.89 -17.51
CA ILE A 147 -9.44 -23.56 -18.56
C ILE A 147 -8.89 -24.91 -18.09
N GLN A 148 -8.42 -25.01 -16.83
CA GLN A 148 -7.87 -26.27 -16.31
C GLN A 148 -8.92 -27.36 -16.09
N HIS A 149 -10.15 -26.97 -15.76
CA HIS A 149 -11.25 -27.90 -15.48
C HIS A 149 -12.23 -28.05 -16.65
N ASP A 150 -11.95 -27.42 -17.79
CA ASP A 150 -12.78 -27.42 -19.00
C ASP A 150 -14.24 -27.01 -18.72
N ILE A 151 -14.41 -25.94 -17.91
CA ILE A 151 -15.72 -25.39 -17.54
C ILE A 151 -15.87 -23.94 -18.02
N ASP A 152 -16.99 -23.66 -18.71
CA ASP A 152 -17.30 -22.32 -19.23
C ASP A 152 -17.72 -21.33 -18.13
N VAL A 153 -18.36 -21.82 -17.07
CA VAL A 153 -18.86 -21.00 -15.96
C VAL A 153 -18.37 -21.56 -14.64
N VAL A 154 -17.46 -20.82 -14.00
CA VAL A 154 -16.93 -21.18 -12.68
C VAL A 154 -18.00 -20.97 -11.60
N PRO A 155 -18.23 -21.95 -10.71
CA PRO A 155 -19.15 -21.82 -9.60
C PRO A 155 -18.85 -20.60 -8.72
N ARG A 156 -19.89 -19.97 -8.17
CA ARG A 156 -19.74 -18.79 -7.29
C ARG A 156 -18.90 -19.10 -6.05
N ASP A 157 -18.96 -20.33 -5.56
CA ASP A 157 -18.20 -20.79 -4.40
C ASP A 157 -16.69 -20.80 -4.69
N GLU A 158 -16.29 -21.23 -5.88
CA GLU A 158 -14.89 -21.22 -6.33
C GLU A 158 -14.38 -19.79 -6.58
N VAL A 159 -15.21 -18.92 -7.17
CA VAL A 159 -14.85 -17.50 -7.35
C VAL A 159 -14.62 -16.81 -6.01
N ALA A 160 -15.45 -17.11 -5.01
CA ALA A 160 -15.27 -16.61 -3.65
C ALA A 160 -13.99 -17.18 -3.04
N HIS A 161 -13.75 -18.49 -3.15
CA HIS A 161 -12.53 -19.13 -2.65
C HIS A 161 -11.25 -18.53 -3.27
N ILE A 162 -11.20 -18.33 -4.58
CA ILE A 162 -10.09 -17.67 -5.28
C ILE A 162 -9.85 -16.25 -4.76
N SER A 163 -10.93 -15.50 -4.51
CA SER A 163 -10.85 -14.15 -3.94
C SER A 163 -10.35 -14.15 -2.50
N VAL A 164 -10.77 -15.12 -1.68
CA VAL A 164 -10.26 -15.32 -0.31
C VAL A 164 -8.76 -15.65 -0.34
N VAL A 165 -8.34 -16.59 -1.20
CA VAL A 165 -6.94 -16.98 -1.35
C VAL A 165 -6.08 -15.79 -1.77
N PHE A 166 -6.54 -15.00 -2.76
CA PHE A 166 -5.85 -13.77 -3.15
C PHE A 166 -5.79 -12.75 -2.01
N GLY A 167 -6.86 -12.63 -1.21
CA GLY A 167 -6.89 -11.76 -0.05
C GLY A 167 -5.88 -12.17 1.03
N VAL A 168 -5.80 -13.46 1.35
CA VAL A 168 -4.81 -14.01 2.29
C VAL A 168 -3.39 -13.78 1.78
N ILE A 169 -3.14 -14.06 0.49
CA ILE A 169 -1.85 -13.80 -0.15
C ILE A 169 -1.50 -12.31 -0.06
N THR A 170 -2.44 -11.41 -0.34
CA THR A 170 -2.22 -9.96 -0.27
C THR A 170 -1.86 -9.50 1.14
N CYS A 171 -2.56 -10.01 2.16
CA CYS A 171 -2.22 -9.74 3.57
C CYS A 171 -0.80 -10.24 3.89
N CYS A 172 -0.51 -11.51 3.66
CA CYS A 172 0.77 -12.12 4.00
C CYS A 172 1.93 -11.49 3.21
N ALA A 173 1.75 -11.28 1.91
CA ALA A 173 2.73 -10.65 1.03
C ALA A 173 2.98 -9.18 1.42
N GLY A 174 1.94 -8.47 1.87
CA GLY A 174 2.08 -7.12 2.43
C GLY A 174 2.93 -7.08 3.69
N ILE A 175 2.66 -7.98 4.64
CA ILE A 175 3.43 -8.09 5.89
C ILE A 175 4.90 -8.40 5.58
N VAL A 176 5.14 -9.46 4.79
CA VAL A 176 6.48 -9.88 4.41
C VAL A 176 7.17 -8.80 3.60
N GLY A 177 6.45 -8.13 2.69
CA GLY A 177 6.97 -7.08 1.83
C GLY A 177 7.45 -5.87 2.60
N ILE A 178 6.65 -5.39 3.55
CA ILE A 178 7.01 -4.22 4.36
C ILE A 178 8.21 -4.51 5.26
N ILE A 179 8.24 -5.68 5.92
CA ILE A 179 9.34 -6.08 6.80
C ILE A 179 10.62 -6.34 5.99
N ALA A 180 10.53 -7.09 4.90
CA ALA A 180 11.68 -7.36 4.04
C ALA A 180 12.21 -6.08 3.39
N GLY A 181 11.33 -5.22 2.87
CA GLY A 181 11.71 -3.95 2.26
C GLY A 181 12.46 -3.04 3.23
N SER A 182 11.93 -2.85 4.44
CA SER A 182 12.56 -2.00 5.47
C SER A 182 13.88 -2.58 5.98
N THR A 183 13.94 -3.88 6.25
CA THR A 183 15.18 -4.54 6.73
C THR A 183 16.28 -4.55 5.67
N ILE A 184 15.95 -4.78 4.40
CA ILE A 184 16.92 -4.72 3.29
C ILE A 184 17.43 -3.28 3.11
N ALA A 185 16.53 -2.29 3.14
CA ALA A 185 16.90 -0.88 3.02
C ALA A 185 17.81 -0.45 4.19
N GLN A 186 17.46 -0.82 5.43
CA GLN A 186 18.26 -0.51 6.61
C GLN A 186 19.63 -1.20 6.58
N ALA A 187 19.68 -2.50 6.25
CA ALA A 187 20.93 -3.24 6.15
C ALA A 187 21.89 -2.63 5.10
N TRP A 188 21.36 -2.22 3.94
CA TRP A 188 22.16 -1.55 2.90
C TRP A 188 22.60 -0.16 3.34
N ARG A 189 21.75 0.59 4.05
CA ARG A 189 22.09 1.92 4.58
C ARG A 189 23.24 1.85 5.60
N GLU A 190 23.21 0.87 6.49
CA GLU A 190 24.21 0.65 7.55
C GLU A 190 25.48 -0.06 7.05
N GLY A 191 25.46 -0.60 5.82
CA GLY A 191 26.60 -1.32 5.24
C GLY A 191 26.77 -2.74 5.77
N ASN A 192 25.71 -3.31 6.35
CA ASN A 192 25.66 -4.71 6.76
C ASN A 192 25.31 -5.62 5.57
N TRP A 193 25.59 -6.93 5.69
CA TRP A 193 25.25 -7.93 4.66
C TRP A 193 25.91 -7.70 3.28
N CYS A 194 27.21 -7.42 3.26
CA CYS A 194 28.04 -7.36 2.04
C CYS A 194 27.80 -6.12 1.13
N PHE A 195 26.90 -5.21 1.50
CA PHE A 195 26.67 -3.96 0.76
C PHE A 195 27.57 -2.83 1.27
N ARG A 196 28.07 -1.99 0.35
CA ARG A 196 28.72 -0.74 0.74
C ARG A 196 27.67 0.25 1.26
N PRO A 197 27.93 0.94 2.38
CA PRO A 197 27.00 1.92 2.93
C PRO A 197 26.72 2.99 1.89
N SER A 198 25.43 3.18 1.58
CA SER A 198 24.97 4.11 0.55
C SER A 198 23.76 4.89 1.06
N HIS A 199 23.86 6.22 0.98
CA HIS A 199 22.73 7.11 1.29
C HIS A 199 21.58 7.02 0.27
N ARG A 200 21.77 6.27 -0.83
CA ARG A 200 20.76 6.05 -1.88
C ARG A 200 20.13 4.66 -1.79
N ALA A 201 20.36 3.91 -0.71
CA ALA A 201 19.83 2.56 -0.52
C ALA A 201 18.31 2.49 -0.75
N ASP A 202 17.56 3.41 -0.14
CA ASP A 202 16.10 3.44 -0.18
C ASP A 202 15.54 3.46 -1.63
N PRO A 203 15.89 4.41 -2.52
CA PRO A 203 15.46 4.35 -3.93
C PRO A 203 15.89 3.09 -4.68
N PHE A 204 17.08 2.55 -4.41
CA PHE A 204 17.57 1.35 -5.10
C PHE A 204 16.76 0.11 -4.72
N VAL A 205 16.42 -0.05 -3.43
CA VAL A 205 15.58 -1.17 -2.98
C VAL A 205 14.19 -1.08 -3.62
N CYS A 206 13.57 0.11 -3.64
CA CYS A 206 12.31 0.34 -4.37
C CYS A 206 12.41 -0.02 -5.85
N ALA A 207 13.46 0.43 -6.53
CA ALA A 207 13.67 0.16 -7.95
C ALA A 207 13.84 -1.34 -8.23
N THR A 208 14.62 -2.04 -7.41
CA THR A 208 14.81 -3.49 -7.54
C THR A 208 13.52 -4.26 -7.25
N GLY A 209 12.78 -3.91 -6.19
CA GLY A 209 11.49 -4.54 -5.89
C GLY A 209 10.47 -4.36 -7.02
N SER A 210 10.41 -3.15 -7.59
CA SER A 210 9.55 -2.88 -8.75
C SER A 210 10.00 -3.63 -10.01
N LEU A 211 11.31 -3.75 -10.23
CA LEU A 211 11.87 -4.47 -11.37
C LEU A 211 11.63 -5.98 -11.29
N PHE A 212 11.75 -6.58 -10.10
CA PHE A 212 11.48 -8.01 -9.89
C PHE A 212 9.99 -8.36 -9.86
N ALA A 213 9.12 -7.40 -9.51
CA ALA A 213 7.68 -7.61 -9.56
C ALA A 213 7.18 -7.95 -10.98
N ALA A 214 7.75 -7.31 -12.02
CA ALA A 214 7.36 -7.53 -13.41
C ALA A 214 7.56 -8.96 -13.92
N PRO A 215 8.76 -9.59 -13.83
CA PRO A 215 8.97 -10.97 -14.26
C PRO A 215 8.19 -11.98 -13.41
N PHE A 216 8.03 -11.75 -12.10
CA PHE A 216 7.20 -12.61 -11.26
C PHE A 216 5.72 -12.56 -11.63
N PHE A 217 5.20 -11.36 -11.92
CA PHE A 217 3.83 -11.23 -12.40
C PHE A 217 3.65 -11.86 -13.78
N PHE A 218 4.60 -11.65 -14.70
CA PHE A 218 4.56 -12.25 -16.03
C PHE A 218 4.62 -13.78 -16.00
N THR A 219 5.49 -14.35 -15.17
CA THR A 219 5.57 -15.81 -14.99
C THR A 219 4.31 -16.37 -14.34
N ALA A 220 3.70 -15.65 -13.39
CA ALA A 220 2.41 -16.02 -12.83
C ALA A 220 1.30 -16.06 -13.90
N LEU A 221 1.24 -15.07 -14.81
CA LEU A 221 0.28 -15.05 -15.93
C LEU A 221 0.41 -16.29 -16.83
N VAL A 222 1.64 -16.64 -17.22
CA VAL A 222 1.90 -17.75 -18.15
C VAL A 222 1.60 -19.09 -17.48
N VAL A 223 2.03 -19.27 -16.23
CA VAL A 223 1.88 -20.53 -15.50
C VAL A 223 0.45 -20.73 -14.99
N ALA A 224 -0.35 -19.67 -14.83
CA ALA A 224 -1.73 -19.77 -14.37
C ALA A 224 -2.57 -20.76 -15.18
N SER A 225 -2.37 -20.84 -16.50
CA SER A 225 -3.10 -21.78 -17.36
C SER A 225 -2.69 -23.25 -17.14
N HIS A 226 -1.48 -23.52 -16.66
CA HIS A 226 -0.94 -24.88 -16.50
C HIS A 226 -1.06 -25.40 -15.05
N SER A 227 -0.76 -24.55 -14.07
CA SER A 227 -0.83 -24.90 -12.66
C SER A 227 -1.19 -23.69 -11.80
N LEU A 228 -2.37 -23.73 -11.17
CA LEU A 228 -2.82 -22.68 -10.26
C LEU A 228 -1.90 -22.55 -9.03
N ASN A 229 -1.45 -23.66 -8.46
CA ASN A 229 -0.62 -23.66 -7.24
C ASN A 229 0.70 -22.92 -7.45
N VAL A 230 1.36 -23.16 -8.59
CA VAL A 230 2.62 -22.47 -8.92
C VAL A 230 2.38 -20.99 -9.23
N ALA A 231 1.27 -20.67 -9.90
CA ALA A 231 0.88 -19.30 -10.18
C ALA A 231 0.64 -18.50 -8.88
N TRP A 232 0.01 -19.09 -7.86
CA TRP A 232 -0.17 -18.46 -6.55
C TRP A 232 1.15 -18.11 -5.85
N ILE A 233 2.16 -18.98 -5.96
CA ILE A 233 3.49 -18.72 -5.38
C ILE A 233 4.16 -17.52 -6.08
N PHE A 234 4.13 -17.48 -7.41
CA PHE A 234 4.68 -16.35 -8.16
C PHE A 234 3.88 -15.06 -7.93
N MET A 235 2.56 -15.15 -7.77
CA MET A 235 1.73 -14.01 -7.37
C MET A 235 2.11 -13.49 -5.99
N PHE A 236 2.33 -14.37 -5.00
CA PHE A 236 2.82 -13.98 -3.68
C PHE A 236 4.15 -13.23 -3.77
N LEU A 237 5.10 -13.73 -4.57
CA LEU A 237 6.39 -13.07 -4.78
C LEU A 237 6.24 -11.72 -5.48
N ALA A 238 5.38 -11.63 -6.51
CA ALA A 238 5.12 -10.38 -7.23
C ALA A 238 4.52 -9.31 -6.32
N VAL A 239 3.48 -9.67 -5.55
CA VAL A 239 2.83 -8.75 -4.60
C VAL A 239 3.81 -8.34 -3.50
N THR A 240 4.58 -9.27 -2.94
CA THR A 240 5.60 -8.99 -1.92
C THR A 240 6.63 -7.97 -2.42
N SER A 241 7.11 -8.17 -3.65
CA SER A 241 8.08 -7.29 -4.31
C SER A 241 7.53 -5.89 -4.57
N MET A 242 6.25 -5.76 -4.93
CA MET A 242 5.58 -4.46 -5.04
C MET A 242 5.40 -3.78 -3.68
N CYS A 243 5.13 -4.57 -2.63
CA CYS A 243 4.91 -4.07 -1.27
C CYS A 243 6.16 -3.44 -0.62
N PHE A 244 7.37 -3.71 -1.13
CA PHE A 244 8.61 -3.07 -0.67
C PHE A 244 8.55 -1.53 -0.76
N ASN A 245 7.87 -1.00 -1.77
CA ASN A 245 7.84 0.43 -2.06
C ASN A 245 7.11 1.26 -0.99
N TRP A 246 6.18 0.67 -0.23
CA TRP A 246 5.31 1.43 0.68
C TRP A 246 6.04 1.94 1.92
N ALA A 247 6.88 1.09 2.53
CA ALA A 247 7.67 1.50 3.70
C ALA A 247 8.77 2.49 3.31
N ILE A 248 9.46 2.20 2.22
CA ILE A 248 10.69 2.89 1.84
C ILE A 248 10.40 4.28 1.25
N ASN A 249 9.30 4.45 0.51
CA ASN A 249 8.92 5.77 -0.01
C ASN A 249 8.66 6.79 1.13
N MET A 250 8.20 6.31 2.28
CA MET A 250 7.94 7.16 3.44
C MET A 250 9.23 7.62 4.11
N ASP A 251 10.19 6.71 4.26
CA ASP A 251 11.51 7.07 4.78
C ASP A 251 12.22 8.08 3.85
N ILE A 252 12.09 7.93 2.52
CA ILE A 252 12.63 8.88 1.54
C ILE A 252 12.01 10.29 1.72
N LEU A 253 10.69 10.37 1.90
CA LEU A 253 9.98 11.63 2.12
C LEU A 253 10.36 12.30 3.45
N MET A 254 10.59 11.51 4.50
CA MET A 254 11.01 12.04 5.80
C MET A 254 12.45 12.57 5.79
N VAL A 255 13.36 11.91 5.07
CA VAL A 255 14.75 12.40 4.91
C VAL A 255 14.78 13.75 4.17
N MET A 256 13.88 13.98 3.21
CA MET A 256 13.76 15.29 2.55
C MET A 256 13.34 16.39 3.53
N LYS A 257 12.39 16.11 4.42
CA LYS A 257 11.97 17.08 5.45
C LYS A 257 13.10 17.37 6.45
N GLY A 258 13.86 16.36 6.87
CA GLY A 258 14.99 16.51 7.80
C GLY A 258 16.22 17.23 7.23
N ARG A 259 16.51 17.13 5.92
CA ARG A 259 17.62 17.88 5.30
C ARG A 259 17.36 19.38 5.20
N ASN A 260 16.09 19.79 5.09
CA ASN A 260 15.75 21.22 5.06
C ASN A 260 15.91 21.89 6.43
N PHE A 261 15.68 21.17 7.53
CA PHE A 261 15.91 21.68 8.89
C PHE A 261 17.38 21.77 9.30
N CYS A 262 18.29 21.01 8.67
CA CYS A 262 19.72 21.05 8.95
C CYS A 262 20.50 22.01 8.02
N SER A 263 19.77 22.69 7.12
CA SER A 263 20.31 23.65 6.14
C SER A 263 19.95 25.12 6.47
N GLN A 264 19.23 25.34 7.56
CA GLN A 264 19.05 26.64 8.22
C GLN A 264 19.77 26.59 9.57
#